data_AF-A0A7J7V3T8-F1
#
_entry.id   AF-A0A7J7V3T8-F1
#
_cell.length_a   1.000
_cell.length_b   1.000
_cell.length_c   1.000
_cell.angle_alpha   90.00
_cell.angle_beta   90.00
_cell.angle_gamma   90.00
#
_symmetry.space_group_name_H-M   'P 1'
#
loop_
_entity.id
_entity.type
_entity.pdbx_description
1 polymer ?
#
loop_
_entity_poly.entity_id
_entity_poly.type
_entity_poly.pdbx_seq_one_letter_code
_entity_poly.pdbx_strand_id
1 'polypeptide(L)'
;MAAGGAVAVAPECRLLPYALHKWSSFSSTYLPENILVDKPNDQSSRWSSESNYPPQYLVLKLERPAIVQNITFGKYEKTHVCNLKKFKVFGGMNEENMTELLSSGLKNDYNKETFTLKHKIDEQMFPCRFIKIVPLLSWGPSFNFSIWYVELSGIDDPDVVQPCLNWYSKYREQEAIRLCLKHFRQHNYTEAFESLQKKTKIALEHPMLTDLHDKLVLKGDFDACEELIEKAVNDGLFNQYISQQEYKPRWSQIIPKSTKGDGEDNRPGMRGGHQMVIDVQTETVYLFGGWDGTQDLADFWAYSVKENQWTCISRDTEKEDWPPLCRAELQDSQASWRRAATVPPSTVCAAIL
;
A
#
# COMPACT_ATOMS: atom_id res chain seq x y z
N MET A 1 -17.06 29.04 -43.52
CA MET A 1 -17.30 29.47 -42.12
C MET A 1 -16.96 28.29 -41.23
N ALA A 2 -15.70 28.24 -40.77
CA ALA A 2 -15.23 27.16 -39.90
C ALA A 2 -15.88 27.33 -38.52
N ALA A 3 -16.62 26.31 -38.09
CA ALA A 3 -17.14 26.23 -36.73
C ALA A 3 -15.96 26.02 -35.77
N GLY A 4 -15.65 27.06 -34.99
CA GLY A 4 -14.64 26.99 -33.95
C GLY A 4 -15.02 25.94 -32.91
N GLY A 5 -14.21 24.90 -32.79
CA GLY A 5 -14.29 23.97 -31.67
C GLY A 5 -14.03 24.73 -30.37
N ALA A 6 -15.02 24.75 -29.49
CA ALA A 6 -14.84 25.21 -28.12
C ALA A 6 -13.84 24.27 -27.44
N VAL A 7 -12.63 24.77 -27.21
CA VAL A 7 -11.65 24.10 -26.35
C VAL A 7 -12.23 24.13 -24.95
N ALA A 8 -12.61 22.97 -24.42
CA ALA A 8 -13.05 22.82 -23.04
C ALA A 8 -11.90 23.24 -22.13
N VAL A 9 -12.00 24.43 -21.55
CA VAL A 9 -11.02 24.96 -20.58
C VAL A 9 -11.10 24.05 -19.36
N ALA A 10 -9.96 23.45 -18.99
CA ALA A 10 -9.89 22.63 -17.78
C ALA A 10 -10.25 23.51 -16.58
N PRO A 11 -11.09 23.01 -15.64
CA PRO A 11 -11.51 23.82 -14.50
C PRO A 11 -10.31 24.25 -13.68
N GLU A 12 -10.22 25.55 -13.42
CA GLU A 12 -9.10 26.15 -12.71
C GLU A 12 -9.08 25.75 -11.23
N CYS A 13 -7.92 25.33 -10.74
CA CYS A 13 -7.69 25.12 -9.31
C CYS A 13 -7.47 26.48 -8.63
N ARG A 14 -8.32 26.81 -7.65
CA ARG A 14 -8.34 28.09 -6.95
C ARG A 14 -8.26 27.88 -5.44
N LEU A 15 -7.90 28.93 -4.71
CA LEU A 15 -7.96 28.94 -3.24
C LEU A 15 -9.42 28.88 -2.78
N LEU A 16 -9.69 28.01 -1.81
CA LEU A 16 -11.02 27.73 -1.27
C LEU A 16 -11.16 28.33 0.13
N PRO A 17 -11.90 29.44 0.29
CA PRO A 17 -12.12 30.07 1.59
C PRO A 17 -12.89 29.13 2.53
N TYR A 18 -12.51 29.15 3.80
CA TYR A 18 -13.15 28.38 4.85
C TYR A 18 -13.19 29.16 6.17
N ALA A 19 -14.12 28.78 7.03
CA ALA A 19 -14.17 29.20 8.42
C ALA A 19 -13.86 28.01 9.34
N LEU A 20 -13.31 28.28 10.52
CA LEU A 20 -13.22 27.27 11.58
C LEU A 20 -14.64 26.97 12.07
N HIS A 21 -14.98 25.69 12.10
CA HIS A 21 -16.33 25.22 12.42
C HIS A 21 -16.39 24.50 13.77
N LYS A 22 -15.45 23.58 14.01
CA LYS A 22 -15.27 22.89 15.30
C LYS A 22 -13.81 22.59 15.55
N TRP A 23 -13.46 22.39 16.81
CA TRP A 23 -12.13 21.96 17.24
C TRP A 23 -12.27 21.10 18.49
N SER A 24 -11.31 20.20 18.71
CA SER A 24 -11.27 19.37 19.90
C SER A 24 -10.91 20.16 21.16
N SER A 25 -9.83 20.93 21.09
CA SER A 25 -9.27 21.74 22.17
C SER A 25 -8.31 22.77 21.59
N PHE A 26 -7.94 23.76 22.40
CA PHE A 26 -6.82 24.63 22.09
C PHE A 26 -6.11 25.07 23.37
N SER A 27 -4.83 25.41 23.29
CA SER A 27 -4.02 25.83 24.44
C SER A 27 -3.82 27.34 24.44
N SER A 28 -4.15 28.00 25.55
CA SER A 28 -3.83 29.41 25.81
C SER A 28 -4.26 30.34 24.65
N THR A 29 -3.32 31.05 24.03
CA THR A 29 -3.53 31.97 22.90
C THR A 29 -3.35 31.33 21.53
N TYR A 30 -3.10 30.01 21.45
CA TYR A 30 -2.91 29.28 20.20
C TYR A 30 -4.27 28.87 19.60
N LEU A 31 -5.02 29.88 19.18
CA LEU A 31 -6.40 29.77 18.72
C LEU A 31 -6.53 28.92 17.43
N PRO A 32 -7.66 28.21 17.24
CA PRO A 32 -7.97 27.53 15.99
C PRO A 32 -7.88 28.43 14.76
N GLU A 33 -8.29 29.70 14.88
CA GLU A 33 -8.33 30.69 13.80
C GLU A 33 -6.93 31.10 13.30
N ASN A 34 -5.88 30.85 14.09
CA ASN A 34 -4.52 31.19 13.69
C ASN A 34 -4.06 30.46 12.43
N ILE A 35 -4.69 29.33 12.07
CA ILE A 35 -4.37 28.61 10.84
C ILE A 35 -4.78 29.36 9.56
N LEU A 36 -5.56 30.44 9.67
CA LEU A 36 -6.04 31.22 8.52
C LEU A 36 -4.97 32.18 7.97
N VAL A 37 -3.92 32.47 8.73
CA VAL A 37 -2.90 33.46 8.36
C VAL A 37 -1.52 32.82 8.28
N ASP A 38 -0.83 33.03 7.16
CA ASP A 38 0.52 32.51 6.96
C ASP A 38 1.56 33.50 7.50
N LYS A 39 1.91 33.35 8.78
CA LYS A 39 2.90 34.20 9.47
C LYS A 39 4.06 33.35 10.03
N PRO A 40 5.00 32.90 9.18
CA PRO A 40 6.11 32.05 9.61
C PRO A 40 7.02 32.70 10.65
N ASN A 41 7.08 34.04 10.68
CA ASN A 41 7.92 34.81 11.62
C ASN A 41 7.27 35.02 13.00
N ASP A 42 6.02 34.55 13.20
CA ASP A 42 5.28 34.70 14.46
C ASP A 42 5.06 33.33 15.11
N GLN A 43 5.82 33.04 16.17
CA GLN A 43 5.74 31.77 16.90
C GLN A 43 4.34 31.52 17.53
N SER A 44 3.56 32.58 17.76
CA SER A 44 2.22 32.49 18.32
C SER A 44 1.13 32.24 17.28
N SER A 45 1.42 32.47 16.00
CA SER A 45 0.51 32.27 14.87
C SER A 45 0.36 30.80 14.50
N ARG A 46 -0.22 30.04 15.43
CA ARG A 46 -0.56 28.63 15.26
C ARG A 46 -1.77 28.25 16.09
N TRP A 47 -2.49 27.25 15.65
CA TRP A 47 -3.33 26.45 16.55
C TRP A 47 -2.44 25.47 17.32
N SER A 48 -2.72 25.27 18.59
CA SER A 48 -2.12 24.16 19.36
C SER A 48 -3.17 23.46 20.19
N SER A 49 -3.21 22.13 20.15
CA SER A 49 -4.09 21.35 21.03
C SER A 49 -3.75 21.57 22.51
N GLU A 50 -4.71 21.32 23.39
CA GLU A 50 -4.48 21.36 24.84
C GLU A 50 -3.67 20.14 25.32
N SER A 51 -3.88 18.98 24.69
CA SER A 51 -3.12 17.75 24.94
C SER A 51 -2.91 16.93 23.66
N ASN A 52 -2.16 15.84 23.76
CA ASN A 52 -1.98 14.86 22.69
C ASN A 52 -2.96 13.66 22.78
N TYR A 53 -3.85 13.64 23.77
CA TYR A 53 -4.79 12.53 23.92
C TYR A 53 -5.88 12.61 22.85
N PRO A 54 -6.10 11.55 22.06
CA PRO A 54 -7.13 11.54 21.03
C PRO A 54 -8.54 11.54 21.65
N PRO A 55 -9.55 12.08 20.94
CA PRO A 55 -9.46 12.67 19.61
C PRO A 55 -9.04 14.16 19.64
N GLN A 56 -8.00 14.52 18.87
CA GLN A 56 -7.67 15.91 18.56
C GLN A 56 -7.98 16.21 17.10
N TYR A 57 -8.61 17.34 16.80
CA TYR A 57 -9.00 17.70 15.45
C TYR A 57 -9.35 19.18 15.28
N LEU A 58 -9.30 19.63 14.03
CA LEU A 58 -9.96 20.85 13.53
C LEU A 58 -10.96 20.47 12.43
N VAL A 59 -12.14 21.07 12.45
CA VAL A 59 -13.13 20.99 11.37
C VAL A 59 -13.24 22.36 10.75
N LEU A 60 -12.95 22.42 9.45
CA LEU A 60 -13.03 23.58 8.59
C LEU A 60 -14.31 23.45 7.77
N LYS A 61 -15.10 24.52 7.68
CA LYS A 61 -16.29 24.58 6.84
C LYS A 61 -16.04 25.55 5.70
N LEU A 62 -16.07 25.04 4.48
CA LEU A 62 -15.93 25.87 3.28
C LEU A 62 -17.14 26.81 3.15
N GLU A 63 -16.94 27.99 2.58
CA GLU A 63 -18.04 28.92 2.32
C GLU A 63 -19.09 28.29 1.39
N ARG A 64 -18.64 27.59 0.36
CA ARG A 64 -19.45 26.85 -0.61
C ARG A 64 -18.91 25.42 -0.78
N PRO A 65 -19.75 24.45 -1.19
CA PRO A 65 -19.25 23.14 -1.57
C PRO A 65 -18.22 23.26 -2.70
N ALA A 66 -17.15 22.48 -2.64
CA ALA A 66 -16.08 22.49 -3.64
C ALA A 66 -15.46 21.10 -3.79
N ILE A 67 -14.85 20.85 -4.95
CA ILE A 67 -13.95 19.70 -5.13
C ILE A 67 -12.60 20.08 -4.52
N VAL A 68 -12.33 19.63 -3.30
CA VAL A 68 -11.10 19.98 -2.58
C VAL A 68 -9.98 19.07 -3.05
N GLN A 69 -9.06 19.61 -3.85
CA GLN A 69 -8.01 18.83 -4.50
C GLN A 69 -6.73 18.80 -3.70
N ASN A 70 -6.37 19.90 -3.03
CA ASN A 70 -5.14 19.97 -2.25
C ASN A 70 -5.36 20.62 -0.89
N ILE A 71 -4.51 20.22 0.05
CA ILE A 71 -4.30 20.90 1.33
C ILE A 71 -2.83 21.29 1.44
N THR A 72 -2.60 22.53 1.85
CA THR A 72 -1.27 23.09 2.01
C THR A 72 -1.06 23.49 3.46
N PHE A 73 0.05 23.06 4.03
CA PHE A 73 0.45 23.39 5.40
C PHE A 73 1.61 24.38 5.37
N GLY A 74 1.40 25.57 5.93
CA GLY A 74 2.49 26.48 6.26
C GLY A 74 3.22 26.05 7.53
N LYS A 75 4.36 26.68 7.79
CA LYS A 75 5.26 26.31 8.89
C LYS A 75 5.85 27.54 9.55
N TYR A 76 6.43 27.34 10.72
CA TYR A 76 7.27 28.34 11.37
C TYR A 76 8.60 28.52 10.60
N GLU A 77 9.24 29.68 10.76
CA GLU A 77 10.54 30.01 10.13
C GLU A 77 11.67 29.03 10.49
N LYS A 78 11.49 28.24 11.56
CA LYS A 78 12.44 27.25 12.06
C LYS A 78 11.74 25.90 12.27
N THR A 79 12.55 24.86 12.38
CA THR A 79 12.08 23.54 12.82
C THR A 79 11.36 23.65 14.17
N HIS A 80 10.29 22.87 14.36
CA HIS A 80 9.50 22.97 15.58
C HIS A 80 8.95 21.61 16.01
N VAL A 81 9.15 21.26 17.28
CA VAL A 81 8.79 19.97 17.87
C VAL A 81 7.29 19.64 17.77
N CYS A 82 6.42 20.65 17.78
CA CYS A 82 4.97 20.48 17.64
C CYS A 82 4.50 20.20 16.19
N ASN A 83 5.39 20.19 15.19
CA ASN A 83 5.02 19.87 13.81
C ASN A 83 4.42 18.46 13.71
N LEU A 84 3.42 18.31 12.83
CA LEU A 84 2.68 17.06 12.67
C LEU A 84 3.51 16.03 11.90
N LYS A 85 4.22 15.16 12.61
CA LYS A 85 4.89 13.99 12.03
C LYS A 85 3.91 13.03 11.36
N LYS A 86 2.68 12.92 11.87
CA LYS A 86 1.61 12.12 11.26
C LYS A 86 0.26 12.79 11.46
N PHE A 87 -0.54 12.84 10.40
CA PHE A 87 -1.90 13.37 10.43
C PHE A 87 -2.78 12.68 9.38
N LYS A 88 -4.09 12.82 9.56
CA LYS A 88 -5.09 12.44 8.57
C LYS A 88 -5.97 13.64 8.21
N VAL A 89 -6.49 13.62 7.00
CA VAL A 89 -7.48 14.58 6.52
C VAL A 89 -8.72 13.81 6.09
N PHE A 90 -9.88 14.25 6.56
CA PHE A 90 -11.18 13.73 6.20
C PHE A 90 -12.00 14.83 5.54
N GLY A 91 -12.96 14.47 4.70
CA GLY A 91 -13.89 15.42 4.12
C GLY A 91 -15.25 14.83 3.85
N GLY A 92 -16.25 15.69 3.82
CA GLY A 92 -17.63 15.30 3.58
C GLY A 92 -18.54 16.48 3.31
N MET A 93 -19.75 16.16 2.86
CA MET A 93 -20.84 17.15 2.74
C MET A 93 -21.47 17.50 4.10
N ASN A 94 -21.23 16.66 5.10
CA ASN A 94 -21.75 16.72 6.46
C ASN A 94 -20.58 16.51 7.45
N GLU A 95 -20.83 16.75 8.73
CA GLU A 95 -19.82 16.53 9.77
C GLU A 95 -19.66 15.04 10.12
N GLU A 96 -20.74 14.29 9.95
CA GLU A 96 -20.82 12.86 10.18
C GLU A 96 -20.40 12.08 8.92
N ASN A 97 -19.84 10.88 9.12
CA ASN A 97 -19.49 9.93 8.05
C ASN A 97 -18.54 10.51 6.97
N MET A 98 -17.56 11.32 7.38
CA MET A 98 -16.55 11.85 6.47
C MET A 98 -15.66 10.75 5.87
N THR A 99 -15.23 10.95 4.62
CA THR A 99 -14.30 10.07 3.89
C THR A 99 -12.86 10.45 4.22
N GLU A 100 -11.99 9.48 4.47
CA GLU A 100 -10.54 9.72 4.59
C GLU A 100 -9.97 10.13 3.22
N LEU A 101 -9.42 11.34 3.15
CA LEU A 101 -8.89 11.94 1.93
C LEU A 101 -7.37 11.80 1.82
N LEU A 102 -6.68 11.79 2.96
CA LEU A 102 -5.23 11.73 3.06
C LEU A 102 -4.81 11.15 4.41
N SER A 103 -3.77 10.32 4.40
CA SER A 103 -3.00 9.93 5.59
C SER A 103 -1.53 10.16 5.28
N SER A 104 -0.90 11.12 5.94
CA SER A 104 0.46 11.57 5.63
C SER A 104 1.16 12.12 6.87
N GLY A 105 2.29 12.81 6.67
CA GLY A 105 3.09 13.48 7.69
C GLY A 105 3.85 14.66 7.12
N LEU A 106 4.10 15.69 7.94
CA LEU A 106 4.93 16.83 7.57
C LEU A 106 6.39 16.55 7.88
N LYS A 107 7.28 17.04 7.01
CA LYS A 107 8.72 17.13 7.31
C LYS A 107 8.95 18.16 8.41
N ASN A 108 9.98 17.94 9.23
CA ASN A 108 10.32 18.88 10.31
C ASN A 108 11.28 19.99 9.86
N ASP A 109 10.89 20.72 8.81
CA ASP A 109 11.60 21.87 8.25
C ASP A 109 10.69 23.12 8.27
N TYR A 110 11.07 24.17 7.54
CA TYR A 110 10.34 25.43 7.42
C TYR A 110 9.67 25.60 6.03
N ASN A 111 9.71 24.57 5.18
CA ASN A 111 9.17 24.65 3.84
C ASN A 111 7.66 24.32 3.84
N LYS A 112 6.86 25.16 3.19
CA LYS A 112 5.43 24.92 2.98
C LYS A 112 5.24 23.63 2.18
N GLU A 113 4.33 22.76 2.60
CA GLU A 113 4.08 21.46 1.96
C GLU A 113 2.63 21.37 1.46
N THR A 114 2.46 20.93 0.22
CA THR A 114 1.14 20.74 -0.40
C THR A 114 0.91 19.27 -0.70
N PHE A 115 -0.25 18.75 -0.34
CA PHE A 115 -0.64 17.36 -0.53
C PHE A 115 -1.91 17.28 -1.35
N THR A 116 -1.92 16.41 -2.35
CA THR A 116 -3.14 16.06 -3.09
C THR A 116 -4.04 15.20 -2.21
N LEU A 117 -5.30 15.61 -2.12
CA LEU A 117 -6.36 14.91 -1.43
C LEU A 117 -7.07 13.97 -2.40
N LYS A 118 -7.55 12.82 -1.90
CA LYS A 118 -8.52 12.02 -2.65
C LYS A 118 -9.78 12.85 -2.89
N HIS A 119 -10.06 13.13 -4.16
CA HIS A 119 -11.21 13.93 -4.59
C HIS A 119 -12.03 13.23 -5.69
N LYS A 120 -11.72 11.96 -5.97
CA LYS A 120 -12.43 11.09 -6.91
C LYS A 120 -12.80 9.76 -6.26
N ILE A 121 -13.92 9.21 -6.70
CA ILE A 121 -14.32 7.82 -6.50
C ILE A 121 -14.42 7.24 -7.91
N ASP A 122 -13.62 6.22 -8.19
CA ASP A 122 -13.30 5.79 -9.55
C ASP A 122 -12.81 7.01 -10.37
N GLU A 123 -13.50 7.37 -11.45
CA GLU A 123 -13.16 8.55 -12.25
C GLU A 123 -13.99 9.80 -11.94
N GLN A 124 -14.99 9.69 -11.07
CA GLN A 124 -15.94 10.77 -10.81
C GLN A 124 -15.54 11.60 -9.57
N MET A 125 -15.50 12.92 -9.75
CA MET A 125 -15.17 13.84 -8.65
C MET A 125 -16.33 13.98 -7.66
N PHE A 126 -16.01 14.13 -6.37
CA PHE A 126 -17.01 14.39 -5.31
C PHE A 126 -16.69 15.68 -4.53
N PRO A 127 -17.73 16.47 -4.17
CA PRO A 127 -17.53 17.69 -3.40
C PRO A 127 -17.47 17.46 -1.89
N CYS A 128 -16.82 18.39 -1.20
CA CYS A 128 -16.85 18.51 0.25
C CYS A 128 -17.39 19.89 0.66
N ARG A 129 -18.10 19.93 1.78
CA ARG A 129 -18.44 21.18 2.49
C ARG A 129 -17.61 21.34 3.76
N PHE A 130 -17.18 20.23 4.35
CA PHE A 130 -16.39 20.18 5.56
C PHE A 130 -15.10 19.42 5.30
N ILE A 131 -13.99 19.91 5.87
CA ILE A 131 -12.69 19.25 5.92
C ILE A 131 -12.29 19.13 7.38
N LYS A 132 -11.90 17.93 7.82
CA LYS A 132 -11.45 17.66 9.18
C LYS A 132 -10.01 17.20 9.18
N ILE A 133 -9.15 17.91 9.89
CA ILE A 133 -7.73 17.57 10.08
C ILE A 133 -7.58 16.90 11.44
N VAL A 134 -6.98 15.71 11.46
CA VAL A 134 -6.77 14.90 12.66
C VAL A 134 -5.27 14.69 12.86
N PRO A 135 -4.61 15.47 13.74
CA PRO A 135 -3.23 15.19 14.12
C PRO A 135 -3.14 13.87 14.88
N LEU A 136 -2.07 13.10 14.62
CA LEU A 136 -1.84 11.78 15.21
C LEU A 136 -0.52 11.69 15.96
N LEU A 137 0.55 12.28 15.41
CA LEU A 137 1.87 12.31 16.04
C LEU A 137 2.56 13.65 15.77
N SER A 138 3.15 14.23 16.81
CA SER A 138 4.09 15.34 16.72
C SER A 138 5.53 14.81 16.54
N TRP A 139 6.44 15.66 16.09
CA TRP A 139 7.87 15.33 16.03
C TRP A 139 8.52 15.24 17.42
N GLY A 140 8.06 16.04 18.38
CA GLY A 140 8.39 15.95 19.79
C GLY A 140 7.27 15.27 20.58
N PRO A 141 7.42 14.00 21.00
CA PRO A 141 6.34 13.22 21.62
C PRO A 141 5.70 13.87 22.87
N SER A 142 6.47 14.68 23.60
CA SER A 142 6.05 15.37 24.82
C SER A 142 5.33 16.70 24.57
N PHE A 143 5.25 17.17 23.32
CA PHE A 143 4.69 18.48 22.98
C PHE A 143 3.37 18.34 22.22
N ASN A 144 2.46 19.28 22.49
CA ASN A 144 1.14 19.36 21.88
C ASN A 144 1.21 19.45 20.35
N PHE A 145 0.12 19.07 19.68
CA PHE A 145 -0.01 19.21 18.24
C PHE A 145 -0.12 20.67 17.85
N SER A 146 0.54 21.08 16.77
CA SER A 146 0.37 22.42 16.22
C SER A 146 0.21 22.44 14.71
N ILE A 147 -0.63 23.37 14.26
CA ILE A 147 -0.83 23.70 12.86
C ILE A 147 -0.63 25.21 12.71
N TRP A 148 0.27 25.61 11.83
CA TRP A 148 0.65 27.01 11.65
C TRP A 148 -0.27 27.74 10.69
N TYR A 149 -0.50 27.12 9.53
CA TYR A 149 -1.33 27.68 8.46
C TYR A 149 -1.90 26.53 7.64
N VAL A 150 -3.14 26.70 7.18
CA VAL A 150 -3.80 25.78 6.26
C VAL A 150 -4.35 26.56 5.08
N GLU A 151 -4.14 26.03 3.90
CA GLU A 151 -4.75 26.52 2.67
C GLU A 151 -5.38 25.35 1.94
N LEU A 152 -6.63 25.54 1.52
CA LEU A 152 -7.35 24.56 0.72
C LEU A 152 -7.43 25.07 -0.71
N SER A 153 -7.19 24.20 -1.68
CA SER A 153 -7.33 24.56 -3.09
C SER A 153 -8.04 23.47 -3.89
N GLY A 154 -8.75 23.89 -4.94
CA GLY A 154 -9.51 23.02 -5.80
C GLY A 154 -10.52 23.77 -6.65
N ILE A 155 -11.63 23.12 -6.99
CA ILE A 155 -12.62 23.64 -7.93
C ILE A 155 -13.89 24.02 -7.17
N ASP A 156 -14.26 25.30 -7.18
CA ASP A 156 -15.51 25.83 -6.62
C ASP A 156 -16.47 26.40 -7.67
N ASP A 157 -16.15 26.20 -8.95
CA ASP A 157 -17.00 26.59 -10.08
C ASP A 157 -18.35 25.84 -10.00
N PRO A 158 -19.49 26.55 -9.83
CA PRO A 158 -20.80 25.92 -9.75
C PRO A 158 -21.14 25.01 -10.93
N ASP A 159 -20.64 25.31 -12.13
CA ASP A 159 -20.92 24.53 -13.35
C ASP A 159 -20.28 23.13 -13.30
N VAL A 160 -19.20 22.98 -12.53
CA VAL A 160 -18.54 21.68 -12.29
C VAL A 160 -19.02 21.06 -10.99
N VAL A 161 -19.13 21.84 -9.92
CA VAL A 161 -19.48 21.35 -8.58
C VAL A 161 -20.91 20.79 -8.53
N GLN A 162 -21.88 21.43 -9.19
CA GLN A 162 -23.27 21.02 -9.07
C GLN A 162 -23.58 19.65 -9.71
N PRO A 163 -23.11 19.34 -10.93
CA PRO A 163 -23.20 17.98 -11.47
C PRO A 163 -22.57 16.93 -10.56
N CYS A 164 -21.38 17.21 -10.01
CA CYS A 164 -20.69 16.34 -9.06
C CYS A 164 -21.50 16.15 -7.77
N LEU A 165 -22.13 17.20 -7.25
CA LEU A 165 -22.97 17.14 -6.05
C LEU A 165 -24.20 16.26 -6.27
N ASN A 166 -24.87 16.42 -7.41
CA ASN A 166 -26.04 15.61 -7.78
C ASN A 166 -25.68 14.13 -7.93
N TRP A 167 -24.57 13.84 -8.62
CA TRP A 167 -24.05 12.48 -8.72
C TRP A 167 -23.69 11.91 -7.35
N TYR A 168 -22.96 12.67 -6.53
CA TYR A 168 -22.47 12.21 -5.23
C TYR A 168 -23.61 11.99 -4.24
N SER A 169 -24.70 12.76 -4.34
CA SER A 169 -25.90 12.55 -3.54
C SER A 169 -26.56 11.21 -3.85
N LYS A 170 -26.70 10.88 -5.15
CA LYS A 170 -27.20 9.56 -5.58
C LYS A 170 -26.29 8.42 -5.15
N TYR A 171 -24.97 8.60 -5.30
CA TYR A 171 -23.97 7.62 -4.87
C TYR A 171 -24.08 7.35 -3.36
N ARG A 172 -24.17 8.39 -2.54
CA ARG A 172 -24.32 8.26 -1.08
C ARG A 172 -25.64 7.60 -0.68
N GLU A 173 -26.73 7.87 -1.40
CA GLU A 173 -28.01 7.20 -1.18
C GLU A 173 -27.89 5.70 -1.46
N GLN A 174 -27.24 5.31 -2.55
CA GLN A 174 -26.99 3.91 -2.88
C GLN A 174 -26.12 3.22 -1.82
N GLU A 175 -25.03 3.86 -1.39
CA GLU A 175 -24.17 3.32 -0.33
C GLU A 175 -24.88 3.25 1.03
N ALA A 176 -25.73 4.22 1.36
CA ALA A 176 -26.53 4.17 2.58
C ALA A 176 -27.48 2.97 2.56
N ILE A 177 -28.18 2.73 1.44
CA ILE A 177 -29.03 1.54 1.27
C ILE A 177 -28.20 0.26 1.40
N ARG A 178 -27.05 0.19 0.72
CA ARG A 178 -26.16 -0.97 0.76
C ARG A 178 -25.68 -1.27 2.18
N LEU A 179 -25.32 -0.24 2.95
CA LEU A 179 -24.93 -0.37 4.35
C LEU A 179 -26.11 -0.74 5.25
N CYS A 180 -27.31 -0.23 5.00
CA CYS A 180 -28.53 -0.67 5.69
C CYS A 180 -28.78 -2.16 5.44
N LEU A 181 -28.67 -2.63 4.19
CA LEU A 181 -28.78 -4.05 3.86
C LEU A 181 -27.73 -4.88 4.63
N LYS A 182 -26.47 -4.42 4.66
CA LYS A 182 -25.42 -5.07 5.45
C LYS A 182 -25.78 -5.15 6.93
N HIS A 183 -26.23 -4.04 7.51
CA HIS A 183 -26.60 -3.93 8.92
C HIS A 183 -27.79 -4.82 9.28
N PHE A 184 -28.81 -4.88 8.42
CA PHE A 184 -29.97 -5.76 8.61
C PHE A 184 -29.58 -7.23 8.53
N ARG A 185 -28.71 -7.60 7.58
CA ARG A 185 -28.21 -8.98 7.48
C ARG A 185 -27.41 -9.41 8.70
N GLN A 186 -26.55 -8.52 9.22
CA GLN A 186 -25.73 -8.78 10.42
C GLN A 186 -26.56 -8.99 11.70
N HIS A 187 -27.73 -8.37 11.79
CA HIS A 187 -28.64 -8.49 12.94
C HIS A 187 -29.82 -9.45 12.68
N ASN A 188 -29.77 -10.22 11.59
CA ASN A 188 -30.80 -11.18 11.20
C ASN A 188 -32.21 -10.55 11.00
N TYR A 189 -32.28 -9.28 10.62
CA TYR A 189 -33.54 -8.60 10.26
C TYR A 189 -33.93 -8.93 8.81
N THR A 190 -34.29 -10.20 8.57
CA THR A 190 -34.53 -10.77 7.22
C THR A 190 -35.66 -10.08 6.47
N GLU A 191 -36.80 -9.80 7.11
CA GLU A 191 -37.93 -9.13 6.45
C GLU A 191 -37.57 -7.73 5.92
N ALA A 192 -36.84 -6.96 6.74
CA ALA A 192 -36.38 -5.62 6.37
C ALA A 192 -35.32 -5.68 5.26
N PHE A 193 -34.40 -6.64 5.34
CA PHE A 193 -33.39 -6.90 4.32
C PHE A 193 -34.03 -7.22 2.96
N GLU A 194 -34.91 -8.22 2.90
CA GLU A 194 -35.56 -8.67 1.66
C GLU A 194 -36.43 -7.58 1.06
N SER A 195 -37.20 -6.87 1.89
CA SER A 195 -38.07 -5.78 1.46
C SER A 195 -37.28 -4.63 0.82
N LEU A 196 -36.17 -4.23 1.45
CA LEU A 196 -35.32 -3.15 0.95
C LEU A 196 -34.55 -3.58 -0.29
N GLN A 197 -34.01 -4.80 -0.32
CA GLN A 197 -33.27 -5.34 -1.46
C GLN A 197 -34.17 -5.47 -2.69
N LYS A 198 -35.38 -6.02 -2.53
CA LYS A 198 -36.36 -6.18 -3.61
C LYS A 198 -36.78 -4.85 -4.22
N LYS A 199 -36.95 -3.82 -3.39
CA LYS A 199 -37.40 -2.49 -3.84
C LYS A 199 -36.28 -1.70 -4.54
N THR A 200 -35.07 -1.76 -3.99
CA THR A 200 -33.95 -0.92 -4.45
C THR A 200 -33.12 -1.58 -5.56
N LYS A 201 -33.13 -2.92 -5.62
CA LYS A 201 -32.31 -3.73 -6.54
C LYS A 201 -30.81 -3.43 -6.46
N ILE A 202 -30.36 -2.86 -5.35
CA ILE A 202 -28.95 -2.58 -5.09
C ILE A 202 -28.27 -3.88 -4.68
N ALA A 203 -27.17 -4.22 -5.36
CA ALA A 203 -26.34 -5.34 -4.98
C ALA A 203 -25.61 -5.01 -3.67
N LEU A 204 -25.80 -5.84 -2.64
CA LEU A 204 -25.11 -5.70 -1.36
C LEU A 204 -23.60 -5.95 -1.52
N GLU A 205 -23.27 -7.01 -2.24
CA GLU A 205 -21.94 -7.60 -2.34
C GLU A 205 -21.86 -8.54 -3.56
N HIS A 206 -20.67 -9.11 -3.79
CA HIS A 206 -20.46 -10.09 -4.85
C HIS A 206 -21.29 -11.37 -4.61
N PRO A 207 -21.89 -12.00 -5.64
CA PRO A 207 -22.73 -13.19 -5.47
C PRO A 207 -22.05 -14.34 -4.70
N MET A 208 -20.74 -14.49 -4.87
CA MET A 208 -19.96 -15.50 -4.15
C MET A 208 -19.90 -15.25 -2.63
N LEU A 209 -19.90 -13.99 -2.18
CA LEU A 209 -19.99 -13.67 -0.75
C LEU A 209 -21.39 -13.97 -0.21
N THR A 210 -22.41 -13.77 -1.04
CA THR A 210 -23.79 -14.12 -0.68
C THR A 210 -23.96 -15.63 -0.53
N ASP A 211 -23.37 -16.43 -1.43
CA ASP A 211 -23.34 -17.90 -1.35
C ASP A 211 -22.51 -18.38 -0.15
N LEU A 212 -21.37 -17.75 0.12
CA LEU A 212 -20.57 -18.04 1.31
C LEU A 212 -21.37 -17.81 2.60
N HIS A 213 -22.09 -16.70 2.71
CA HIS A 213 -22.95 -16.44 3.87
C HIS A 213 -24.07 -17.48 3.99
N ASP A 214 -24.71 -17.88 2.88
CA ASP A 214 -25.76 -18.91 2.91
C ASP A 214 -25.23 -20.25 3.44
N LYS A 215 -24.11 -20.72 2.89
CA LYS A 215 -23.48 -21.99 3.30
C LYS A 215 -22.95 -21.94 4.73
N LEU A 216 -22.21 -20.89 5.08
CA LEU A 216 -21.52 -20.80 6.37
C LEU A 216 -22.47 -20.43 7.52
N VAL A 217 -23.32 -19.42 7.32
CA VAL A 217 -24.11 -18.81 8.40
C VAL A 217 -25.50 -19.44 8.50
N LEU A 218 -26.15 -19.72 7.36
CA LEU A 218 -27.54 -20.23 7.37
C LEU A 218 -27.59 -21.76 7.42
N LYS A 219 -26.68 -22.44 6.72
CA LYS A 219 -26.68 -23.92 6.59
C LYS A 219 -25.66 -24.62 7.49
N GLY A 220 -24.56 -23.96 7.85
CA GLY A 220 -23.46 -24.57 8.59
C GLY A 220 -22.71 -25.65 7.79
N ASP A 221 -22.70 -25.53 6.47
CA ASP A 221 -22.06 -26.48 5.56
C ASP A 221 -20.60 -26.05 5.31
N PHE A 222 -19.69 -26.56 6.14
CA PHE A 222 -18.28 -26.16 6.11
C PHE A 222 -17.55 -26.72 4.88
N ASP A 223 -17.86 -27.95 4.46
CA ASP A 223 -17.23 -28.58 3.29
C ASP A 223 -17.53 -27.77 2.01
N ALA A 224 -18.79 -27.40 1.81
CA ALA A 224 -19.18 -26.56 0.67
C ALA A 224 -18.62 -25.13 0.75
N CYS A 225 -18.27 -24.64 1.94
CA CYS A 225 -17.56 -23.37 2.11
C CYS A 225 -16.10 -23.48 1.68
N GLU A 226 -15.41 -24.56 2.06
CA GLU A 226 -14.01 -24.80 1.66
C GLU A 226 -13.90 -24.89 0.13
N GLU A 227 -14.76 -25.68 -0.52
CA GLU A 227 -14.82 -25.78 -1.99
C GLU A 227 -15.04 -24.40 -2.65
N LEU A 228 -15.86 -23.56 -2.04
CA LEU A 228 -16.15 -22.22 -2.57
C LEU A 228 -14.96 -21.27 -2.42
N ILE A 229 -14.19 -21.38 -1.35
CA ILE A 229 -12.94 -20.62 -1.17
C ILE A 229 -11.88 -21.11 -2.15
N GLU A 230 -11.72 -22.42 -2.36
CA GLU A 230 -10.81 -22.96 -3.37
C GLU A 230 -11.17 -22.47 -4.77
N LYS A 231 -12.46 -22.47 -5.11
CA LYS A 231 -12.95 -21.89 -6.36
C LYS A 231 -12.58 -20.41 -6.47
N ALA A 232 -12.77 -19.63 -5.42
CA ALA A 232 -12.40 -18.22 -5.41
C ALA A 232 -10.90 -17.97 -5.65
N VAL A 233 -10.05 -18.86 -5.14
CA VAL A 233 -8.60 -18.85 -5.41
C VAL A 233 -8.31 -19.16 -6.87
N ASN A 234 -8.92 -20.21 -7.41
CA ASN A 234 -8.75 -20.62 -8.81
C ASN A 234 -9.27 -19.57 -9.81
N ASP A 235 -10.36 -18.87 -9.46
CA ASP A 235 -10.93 -17.76 -10.23
C ASP A 235 -10.06 -16.48 -10.12
N GLY A 236 -8.99 -16.51 -9.32
CA GLY A 236 -8.02 -15.41 -9.19
C GLY A 236 -8.50 -14.23 -8.34
N LEU A 237 -9.59 -14.40 -7.56
CA LEU A 237 -10.17 -13.31 -6.77
C LEU A 237 -9.23 -12.81 -5.66
N PHE A 238 -8.25 -13.62 -5.26
CA PHE A 238 -7.23 -13.25 -4.29
C PHE A 238 -5.93 -12.69 -4.90
N ASN A 239 -5.77 -12.71 -6.23
CA ASN A 239 -4.49 -12.39 -6.88
C ASN A 239 -3.99 -10.99 -6.54
N GLN A 240 -4.88 -9.99 -6.58
CA GLN A 240 -4.54 -8.62 -6.22
C GLN A 240 -4.06 -8.54 -4.77
N TYR A 241 -4.79 -9.16 -3.84
CA TYR A 241 -4.42 -9.19 -2.43
C TYR A 241 -3.06 -9.86 -2.21
N ILE A 242 -2.84 -11.02 -2.83
CA ILE A 242 -1.58 -11.78 -2.76
C ILE A 242 -0.41 -10.95 -3.27
N SER A 243 -0.57 -10.25 -4.40
CA SER A 243 0.49 -9.41 -4.99
C SER A 243 0.92 -8.22 -4.12
N GLN A 244 0.06 -7.80 -3.19
CA GLN A 244 0.30 -6.67 -2.30
C GLN A 244 0.84 -7.11 -0.94
N GLN A 245 0.93 -8.41 -0.67
CA GLN A 245 1.48 -8.89 0.59
C GLN A 245 2.99 -8.71 0.63
N GLU A 246 3.49 -8.24 1.77
CA GLU A 246 4.92 -8.25 2.04
C GLU A 246 5.38 -9.69 2.27
N TYR A 247 6.34 -10.14 1.46
CA TYR A 247 7.00 -11.41 1.68
C TYR A 247 7.80 -11.35 2.98
N LYS A 248 7.51 -12.26 3.91
CA LYS A 248 8.31 -12.44 5.13
C LYS A 248 9.31 -13.58 4.87
N PRO A 249 10.61 -13.29 4.69
CA PRO A 249 11.59 -14.34 4.46
C PRO A 249 11.62 -15.26 5.69
N ARG A 250 11.54 -16.56 5.44
CA ARG A 250 11.73 -17.59 6.45
C ARG A 250 12.91 -18.44 6.02
N TRP A 251 13.93 -18.46 6.85
CA TRP A 251 15.12 -19.26 6.65
C TRP A 251 14.95 -20.58 7.38
N SER A 252 14.97 -21.68 6.64
CA SER A 252 15.03 -23.02 7.19
C SER A 252 16.10 -23.80 6.46
N GLN A 253 16.87 -24.59 7.20
CA GLN A 253 17.85 -25.47 6.60
C GLN A 253 17.13 -26.50 5.73
N ILE A 254 17.54 -26.58 4.46
CA ILE A 254 17.11 -27.64 3.56
C ILE A 254 17.91 -28.92 3.91
N ILE A 255 17.20 -30.01 4.19
CA ILE A 255 17.78 -31.34 4.39
C ILE A 255 17.33 -32.22 3.23
N PRO A 256 18.17 -32.41 2.19
CA PRO A 256 17.83 -33.25 1.05
C PRO A 256 17.57 -34.70 1.46
N LYS A 257 16.64 -35.38 0.79
CA LYS A 257 16.44 -36.82 0.96
C LYS A 257 17.67 -37.55 0.39
N SER A 258 18.30 -38.42 1.19
CA SER A 258 19.34 -39.33 0.70
C SER A 258 18.70 -40.64 0.21
N THR A 259 18.99 -41.04 -1.02
CA THR A 259 18.34 -42.21 -1.66
C THR A 259 19.17 -43.48 -1.70
N LYS A 260 20.39 -43.55 -1.17
CA LYS A 260 21.19 -44.80 -1.15
C LYS A 260 22.05 -44.97 0.10
N GLY A 261 22.15 -46.22 0.57
CA GLY A 261 22.94 -46.66 1.74
C GLY A 261 24.41 -47.01 1.45
N ASP A 262 24.97 -46.52 0.34
CA ASP A 262 26.38 -46.72 -0.01
C ASP A 262 27.08 -45.35 -0.01
N GLY A 263 28.26 -45.28 0.60
CA GLY A 263 28.96 -44.07 1.05
C GLY A 263 29.42 -43.04 0.00
N GLU A 264 28.68 -42.82 -1.08
CA GLU A 264 28.79 -41.61 -1.90
C GLU A 264 27.64 -40.66 -1.55
N ASP A 265 27.99 -39.53 -0.94
CA ASP A 265 27.06 -38.48 -0.58
C ASP A 265 26.43 -37.91 -1.87
N ASN A 266 25.13 -38.19 -2.12
CA ASN A 266 24.37 -37.71 -3.28
C ASN A 266 24.05 -36.22 -3.15
N ARG A 267 25.05 -35.40 -2.84
CA ARG A 267 24.93 -33.95 -2.73
C ARG A 267 26.29 -33.32 -3.06
N PRO A 268 26.29 -32.07 -3.54
CA PRO A 268 27.54 -31.35 -3.76
C PRO A 268 28.32 -31.24 -2.45
N GLY A 269 29.62 -31.52 -2.52
CA GLY A 269 30.55 -31.30 -1.40
C GLY A 269 30.70 -29.82 -1.02
N MET A 270 31.44 -29.58 0.07
CA MET A 270 31.78 -28.23 0.54
C MET A 270 32.49 -27.45 -0.57
N ARG A 271 32.08 -26.20 -0.78
CA ARG A 271 32.61 -25.34 -1.85
C ARG A 271 32.39 -23.86 -1.56
N GLY A 272 33.30 -23.01 -2.02
CA GLY A 272 33.19 -21.55 -2.06
C GLY A 272 33.23 -21.02 -3.50
N GLY A 273 32.68 -19.84 -3.76
CA GLY A 273 32.74 -19.19 -5.09
C GLY A 273 31.99 -19.93 -6.21
N HIS A 274 31.12 -20.87 -5.86
CA HIS A 274 30.30 -21.61 -6.82
C HIS A 274 29.23 -20.70 -7.47
N GLN A 275 28.76 -21.09 -8.65
CA GLN A 275 27.67 -20.39 -9.34
C GLN A 275 26.34 -21.11 -9.12
N MET A 276 25.27 -20.35 -8.93
CA MET A 276 23.92 -20.88 -8.79
C MET A 276 22.91 -20.10 -9.62
N VAL A 277 21.93 -20.83 -10.17
CA VAL A 277 20.77 -20.26 -10.85
C VAL A 277 19.54 -21.07 -10.50
N ILE A 278 18.37 -20.43 -10.42
CA ILE A 278 17.08 -21.09 -10.20
C ILE A 278 16.23 -20.99 -11.46
N ASP A 279 15.71 -22.13 -11.91
CA ASP A 279 14.59 -22.17 -12.85
C ASP A 279 13.28 -22.14 -12.06
N VAL A 280 12.58 -21.01 -12.12
CA VAL A 280 11.33 -20.76 -11.39
C VAL A 280 10.17 -21.58 -11.94
N GLN A 281 10.21 -22.02 -13.21
CA GLN A 281 9.12 -22.81 -13.81
C GLN A 281 9.16 -24.26 -13.33
N THR A 282 10.36 -24.86 -13.31
CA THR A 282 10.54 -26.24 -12.85
C THR A 282 10.80 -26.34 -11.35
N GLU A 283 11.08 -25.21 -10.68
CA GLU A 283 11.52 -25.12 -9.28
C GLU A 283 12.81 -25.91 -9.05
N THR A 284 13.77 -25.74 -9.97
CA THR A 284 15.06 -26.44 -9.94
C THR A 284 16.20 -25.45 -9.73
N VAL A 285 17.06 -25.73 -8.76
CA VAL A 285 18.27 -24.95 -8.50
C VAL A 285 19.47 -25.66 -9.10
N TYR A 286 20.17 -25.01 -10.01
CA TYR A 286 21.40 -25.51 -10.62
C TYR A 286 22.61 -24.92 -9.91
N LEU A 287 23.62 -25.75 -9.69
CA LEU A 287 24.86 -25.39 -9.02
C LEU A 287 26.05 -25.90 -9.84
N PHE A 288 26.98 -25.00 -10.14
CA PHE A 288 28.16 -25.29 -10.94
C PHE A 288 29.45 -24.90 -10.24
N GLY A 289 30.40 -25.84 -10.24
CA GLY A 289 31.79 -25.65 -9.85
C GLY A 289 31.99 -25.08 -8.44
N GLY A 290 33.00 -24.23 -8.32
CA GLY A 290 33.47 -23.64 -7.06
C GLY A 290 34.83 -24.17 -6.63
N TRP A 291 35.26 -23.87 -5.40
CA TRP A 291 36.53 -24.32 -4.84
C TRP A 291 36.31 -25.00 -3.50
N ASP A 292 36.83 -26.22 -3.34
CA ASP A 292 36.59 -27.04 -2.14
C ASP A 292 37.58 -26.81 -0.99
N GLY A 293 38.58 -25.94 -1.18
CA GLY A 293 39.71 -25.78 -0.26
C GLY A 293 41.04 -26.27 -0.84
N THR A 294 40.99 -27.05 -1.92
CA THR A 294 42.15 -27.67 -2.55
C THR A 294 42.19 -27.50 -4.06
N GLN A 295 41.06 -27.63 -4.76
CA GLN A 295 40.98 -27.58 -6.22
C GLN A 295 39.72 -26.85 -6.71
N ASP A 296 39.82 -26.32 -7.93
CA ASP A 296 38.66 -25.84 -8.69
C ASP A 296 37.79 -27.06 -9.08
N LEU A 297 36.50 -26.96 -8.84
CA LEU A 297 35.51 -27.97 -9.18
C LEU A 297 34.89 -27.63 -10.54
N ALA A 298 34.71 -28.66 -11.37
CA ALA A 298 34.01 -28.59 -12.65
C ALA A 298 32.74 -29.45 -12.67
N ASP A 299 32.23 -29.81 -11.49
CA ASP A 299 31.01 -30.60 -11.32
C ASP A 299 29.75 -29.74 -11.46
N PHE A 300 28.68 -30.38 -11.91
CA PHE A 300 27.39 -29.74 -12.17
C PHE A 300 26.26 -30.53 -11.51
N TRP A 301 25.46 -29.82 -10.73
CA TRP A 301 24.41 -30.39 -9.89
C TRP A 301 23.08 -29.68 -10.10
N ALA A 302 21.99 -30.42 -9.96
CA ALA A 302 20.64 -29.88 -9.86
C ALA A 302 19.97 -30.31 -8.58
N TYR A 303 19.28 -29.38 -7.93
CA TYR A 303 18.43 -29.62 -6.77
C TYR A 303 16.97 -29.37 -7.15
N SER A 304 16.14 -30.40 -7.05
CA SER A 304 14.70 -30.28 -7.22
C SER A 304 14.05 -29.88 -5.90
N VAL A 305 13.39 -28.71 -5.86
CA VAL A 305 12.67 -28.24 -4.67
C VAL A 305 11.48 -29.16 -4.37
N LYS A 306 10.76 -29.62 -5.41
CA LYS A 306 9.60 -30.52 -5.28
C LYS A 306 9.97 -31.87 -4.68
N GLU A 307 11.06 -32.46 -5.18
CA GLU A 307 11.51 -33.79 -4.73
C GLU A 307 12.40 -33.74 -3.48
N ASN A 308 12.86 -32.53 -3.13
CA ASN A 308 13.85 -32.25 -2.08
C ASN A 308 15.11 -33.13 -2.23
N GLN A 309 15.69 -33.16 -3.43
CA GLN A 309 16.79 -34.06 -3.79
C GLN A 309 17.81 -33.40 -4.71
N TRP A 310 19.08 -33.71 -4.48
CA TRP A 310 20.18 -33.38 -5.39
C TRP A 310 20.38 -34.50 -6.41
N THR A 311 20.70 -34.11 -7.63
CA THR A 311 21.11 -35.00 -8.72
C THR A 311 22.40 -34.46 -9.30
N CYS A 312 23.43 -35.31 -9.34
CA CYS A 312 24.66 -35.00 -10.07
C CYS A 312 24.36 -35.10 -11.55
N ILE A 313 24.47 -33.98 -12.28
CA ILE A 313 24.33 -33.95 -13.74
C ILE A 313 25.65 -34.38 -14.38
N SER A 314 26.76 -33.83 -13.88
CA SER A 314 28.12 -34.17 -14.32
C SER A 314 29.08 -34.06 -13.15
N ARG A 315 30.05 -34.99 -13.06
CA ARG A 315 31.14 -34.91 -12.07
C ARG A 315 32.33 -34.09 -12.56
N ASP A 316 32.44 -33.90 -13.87
CA ASP A 316 33.54 -33.18 -14.50
C ASP A 316 33.12 -32.78 -15.91
N THR A 317 32.58 -31.57 -16.03
CA THR A 317 32.10 -31.01 -17.31
C THR A 317 33.21 -30.78 -18.32
N GLU A 318 34.49 -30.73 -17.91
CA GLU A 318 35.63 -30.58 -18.83
C GLU A 318 35.94 -31.89 -19.58
N LYS A 319 35.58 -33.03 -18.98
CA LYS A 319 35.76 -34.36 -19.57
C LYS A 319 34.58 -34.77 -20.46
N GLU A 320 33.52 -33.99 -20.49
CA GLU A 320 32.30 -34.28 -21.24
C GLU A 320 32.23 -33.48 -22.55
N ASP A 321 31.73 -34.11 -23.61
CA ASP A 321 31.71 -33.51 -24.95
C ASP A 321 30.48 -32.61 -25.13
N TRP A 322 30.46 -31.51 -24.37
CA TRP A 322 29.37 -30.55 -24.35
C TRP A 322 29.44 -29.57 -25.55
N PRO A 323 28.30 -29.09 -26.09
CA PRO A 323 28.27 -28.15 -27.22
C PRO A 323 29.22 -26.93 -27.06
N PRO A 324 29.90 -26.49 -28.15
CA PRO A 324 30.98 -25.49 -28.10
C PRO A 324 30.62 -24.15 -27.43
N LEU A 325 29.37 -23.70 -27.59
CA LEU A 325 28.87 -22.45 -26.99
C LEU A 325 28.86 -22.50 -25.47
N CYS A 326 28.38 -23.60 -24.90
CA CYS A 326 28.34 -23.78 -23.47
C CYS A 326 29.72 -24.09 -22.89
N ARG A 327 30.64 -24.72 -23.66
CA ARG A 327 32.05 -24.90 -23.24
C ARG A 327 32.76 -23.55 -23.06
N ALA A 328 32.50 -22.58 -23.93
CA ALA A 328 33.07 -21.23 -23.84
C ALA A 328 32.56 -20.46 -22.61
N GLU A 329 31.26 -20.49 -22.33
CA GLU A 329 30.67 -19.79 -21.17
C GLU A 329 31.11 -20.39 -19.82
N LEU A 330 31.29 -21.72 -19.74
CA LEU A 330 31.79 -22.40 -18.53
C LEU A 330 33.29 -22.10 -18.27
N GLN A 331 34.09 -21.95 -19.33
CA GLN A 331 35.50 -21.59 -19.22
C GLN A 331 35.70 -20.11 -18.84
N ASP A 332 34.89 -19.21 -19.39
CA ASP A 332 34.93 -17.77 -19.06
C ASP A 332 34.47 -17.50 -17.62
N SER A 333 33.50 -18.28 -17.11
CA SER A 333 33.02 -18.13 -15.73
C SER A 333 34.08 -18.52 -14.69
N GLN A 334 34.87 -19.58 -14.93
CA GLN A 334 36.02 -19.94 -14.10
C GLN A 334 37.17 -18.92 -14.20
N ALA A 335 37.43 -18.37 -15.39
CA ALA A 335 38.49 -17.37 -15.61
C ALA A 335 38.19 -16.00 -14.97
N SER A 336 36.90 -15.66 -14.78
CA SER A 336 36.45 -14.47 -14.06
C SER A 336 36.85 -14.49 -12.57
N TRP A 337 36.75 -15.66 -11.92
CA TRP A 337 37.07 -15.81 -10.48
C TRP A 337 38.57 -15.77 -10.16
N ARG A 338 39.43 -16.27 -11.06
CA ARG A 338 40.90 -16.15 -10.90
C ARG A 338 41.38 -14.70 -10.76
N ARG A 339 40.59 -13.74 -11.28
CA ARG A 339 40.84 -12.29 -11.13
C ARG A 339 40.28 -11.69 -9.83
N ALA A 340 39.29 -12.32 -9.20
CA ALA A 340 38.65 -11.86 -7.96
C ALA A 340 39.31 -12.43 -6.69
N ALA A 341 39.94 -13.61 -6.77
CA ALA A 341 40.59 -14.29 -5.64
C ALA A 341 41.91 -13.66 -5.14
N THR A 342 42.38 -12.56 -5.75
CA THR A 342 43.57 -11.79 -5.31
C THR A 342 43.25 -10.73 -4.26
N VAL A 343 42.00 -10.63 -3.80
CA VAL A 343 41.56 -9.69 -2.75
C VAL A 343 41.36 -10.44 -1.42
N PRO A 344 41.88 -9.94 -0.27
CA PRO A 344 41.89 -10.68 0.99
C PRO A 344 40.48 -10.96 1.56
N PRO A 345 40.33 -12.01 2.40
CA PRO A 345 39.06 -12.59 2.79
C PRO A 345 38.41 -11.83 3.96
N SER A 346 37.95 -10.60 3.73
CA SER A 346 37.16 -9.87 4.73
C SER A 346 35.85 -9.29 4.21
N THR A 347 35.49 -9.44 2.93
CA THR A 347 34.31 -8.76 2.39
C THR A 347 33.57 -9.55 1.30
N VAL A 348 33.17 -10.80 1.55
CA VAL A 348 32.16 -11.48 0.70
C VAL A 348 31.17 -12.24 1.57
N CYS A 349 30.42 -11.51 2.38
CA CYS A 349 29.08 -11.91 2.79
C CYS A 349 28.11 -11.06 1.96
N ALA A 350 27.74 -11.55 0.78
CA ALA A 350 26.49 -11.18 0.11
C ALA A 350 26.34 -11.99 -1.18
N ALA A 351 25.24 -12.75 -1.26
CA ALA A 351 24.25 -12.66 -2.33
C ALA A 351 23.71 -14.05 -2.70
N ILE A 352 22.82 -14.58 -1.86
CA ILE A 352 21.59 -15.24 -2.33
C ILE A 352 20.49 -14.77 -1.37
N LEU A 353 19.66 -13.85 -1.88
CA LEU A 353 18.44 -13.25 -1.29
C LEU A 353 18.51 -12.78 0.16
#